data_AF-A0AA35RH06-F1
#
_entry.id   AF-A0AA35RH06-F1
#
_cell.length_a   1.000
_cell.length_b   1.000
_cell.length_c   1.000
_cell.angle_alpha   90.00
_cell.angle_beta   90.00
_cell.angle_gamma   90.00
#
_symmetry.space_group_name_H-M   'P 1'
#
loop_
_entity.id
_entity.type
_entity.pdbx_description
1 polymer ?
#
loop_
_entity_poly.entity_id
_entity_poly.type
_entity_poly.pdbx_seq_one_letter_code
_entity_poly.pdbx_strand_id
1 'polypeptide(L)'
;MTAFISPYRADRDQARELIAEGRFVEVFVDCPLEVCEERDTKGLYKKARAGEIKEFTGISAPYEAPVDPEVTVNTAELSLEESAYDRRLVSCESRLSSGWKLGEKQRYSRNTKMPRTEGMKMESVIRNFNENGFAILHGVLEPVTLKAVKQECEALVAELALQRCAEGKLTDTYPDAPFETRLIRLYENYPDENPTIFRSELHREGFFDVFAHPTLLELAGLILGPEIRLYPNYSVRPKLPENKRTEVLWHQDAGYTSKEADVLADDECLDTFSAGQR
;
A
#
# COMPACT_ATOMS: atom_id res chain seq x y z
N MET A 1 -10.35 8.07 -0.02
CA MET A 1 -10.83 7.30 -1.19
C MET A 1 -10.53 5.85 -0.89
N THR A 2 -11.47 4.94 -1.12
CA THR A 2 -11.39 3.50 -0.90
C THR A 2 -11.86 2.77 -2.15
N ALA A 3 -11.20 1.70 -2.58
CA ALA A 3 -11.57 0.93 -3.78
C ALA A 3 -11.67 -0.55 -3.42
N PHE A 4 -12.86 -1.13 -3.60
CA PHE A 4 -13.16 -2.50 -3.23
C PHE A 4 -13.67 -3.28 -4.42
N ILE A 5 -13.37 -4.58 -4.43
CA ILE A 5 -14.11 -5.53 -5.26
C ILE A 5 -15.41 -5.78 -4.48
N SER A 6 -16.50 -5.17 -4.92
CA SER A 6 -17.83 -5.30 -4.30
C SER A 6 -18.72 -6.15 -5.21
N PRO A 7 -18.62 -7.49 -5.15
CA PRO A 7 -19.31 -8.37 -6.09
C PRO A 7 -20.81 -8.44 -5.86
N TYR A 8 -21.29 -8.22 -4.63
CA TYR A 8 -22.70 -8.35 -4.28
C TYR A 8 -23.40 -7.01 -4.30
N ARG A 9 -24.62 -6.95 -4.87
CA ARG A 9 -25.43 -5.72 -4.88
C ARG A 9 -25.80 -5.27 -3.47
N ALA A 10 -26.18 -6.21 -2.61
CA ALA A 10 -26.59 -5.91 -1.23
C ALA A 10 -25.54 -5.10 -0.45
N ASP A 11 -24.25 -5.40 -0.64
CA ASP A 11 -23.17 -4.66 0.03
C ASP A 11 -23.04 -3.22 -0.50
N ARG A 12 -23.26 -3.02 -1.80
CA ARG A 12 -23.24 -1.69 -2.43
C ARG A 12 -24.47 -0.87 -2.07
N ASP A 13 -25.64 -1.51 -1.97
CA ASP A 13 -26.89 -0.90 -1.52
C ASP A 13 -26.76 -0.45 -0.06
N GLN A 14 -26.20 -1.29 0.82
CA GLN A 14 -25.93 -0.92 2.21
C GLN A 14 -24.96 0.28 2.30
N ALA A 15 -23.88 0.29 1.51
CA ALA A 15 -22.95 1.42 1.47
C ALA A 15 -23.63 2.72 1.00
N ARG A 16 -24.53 2.62 0.02
CA ARG A 16 -25.35 3.73 -0.49
C ARG A 16 -26.30 4.28 0.57
N GLU A 17 -26.91 3.42 1.39
CA GLU A 17 -27.81 3.82 2.47
C GLU A 17 -27.08 4.53 3.63
N LEU A 18 -25.85 4.10 3.95
CA LEU A 18 -25.05 4.69 5.04
C LEU A 18 -24.50 6.08 4.68
N ILE A 19 -24.29 6.35 3.39
CA ILE A 19 -23.71 7.60 2.91
C ILE A 19 -24.84 8.58 2.57
N ALA A 20 -24.82 9.75 3.21
CA ALA A 20 -25.89 10.74 3.00
C ALA A 20 -26.13 11.04 1.52
N GLU A 21 -27.40 11.22 1.17
CA GLU A 21 -27.91 11.41 -0.19
C GLU A 21 -27.10 12.46 -0.97
N GLY A 22 -26.79 12.14 -2.23
CA GLY A 22 -25.98 12.99 -3.11
C GLY A 22 -24.47 12.94 -2.86
N ARG A 23 -24.00 12.17 -1.87
CA ARG A 23 -22.56 11.95 -1.61
C ARG A 23 -22.06 10.54 -1.95
N PHE A 24 -22.95 9.67 -2.43
CA PHE A 24 -22.60 8.36 -2.96
C PHE A 24 -22.69 8.38 -4.49
N VAL A 25 -21.68 7.80 -5.15
CA VAL A 25 -21.65 7.61 -6.60
C VAL A 25 -21.14 6.21 -6.86
N GLU A 26 -21.97 5.37 -7.47
CA GLU A 26 -21.58 4.04 -7.93
C GLU A 26 -21.02 4.12 -9.35
N VAL A 27 -19.77 3.71 -9.50
CA VAL A 27 -19.09 3.59 -10.79
C VAL A 27 -18.98 2.12 -11.15
N PHE A 28 -19.76 1.68 -12.14
CA PHE A 28 -19.66 0.36 -12.72
C PHE A 28 -18.56 0.33 -13.79
N VAL A 29 -17.48 -0.37 -13.51
CA VAL A 29 -16.40 -0.62 -14.47
C VAL A 29 -16.76 -1.89 -15.23
N ASP A 30 -17.42 -1.72 -16.37
CA ASP A 30 -17.89 -2.82 -17.21
C ASP A 30 -16.74 -3.35 -18.08
N CYS A 31 -16.46 -4.65 -17.94
CA CYS A 31 -15.45 -5.35 -18.72
C CYS A 31 -15.82 -6.83 -18.80
N PRO A 32 -15.94 -7.42 -20.01
CA PRO A 32 -16.10 -8.86 -20.15
C PRO A 32 -14.96 -9.61 -19.48
N LEU A 33 -15.29 -10.75 -18.88
CA LEU A 33 -14.36 -11.58 -18.12
C LEU A 33 -13.16 -12.01 -18.97
N GLU A 34 -13.39 -12.35 -20.22
CA GLU A 34 -12.36 -12.81 -21.16
C GLU A 34 -11.30 -11.72 -21.41
N VAL A 35 -11.71 -10.45 -21.46
CA VAL A 35 -10.80 -9.31 -21.60
C VAL A 35 -10.01 -9.08 -20.32
N CYS A 36 -10.63 -9.29 -19.15
CA CYS A 36 -9.92 -9.27 -17.86
C CYS A 36 -8.86 -10.37 -17.78
N GLU A 37 -9.17 -11.58 -18.25
CA GLU A 37 -8.24 -12.72 -18.33
C GLU A 37 -7.06 -12.42 -19.26
N GLU A 38 -7.30 -11.81 -20.43
CA GLU A 38 -6.25 -11.42 -21.37
C GLU A 38 -5.27 -10.41 -20.77
N ARG A 39 -5.77 -9.48 -19.95
CA ARG A 39 -4.97 -8.41 -19.31
C ARG A 39 -4.27 -8.86 -18.02
N ASP A 40 -4.41 -10.12 -17.62
CA ASP A 40 -3.89 -10.63 -16.35
C ASP A 40 -2.38 -10.90 -16.38
N THR A 41 -1.62 -9.87 -15.99
CA THR A 41 -0.15 -9.96 -15.86
C THR A 41 0.33 -10.84 -14.71
N LYS A 42 -0.54 -11.24 -13.79
CA LYS A 42 -0.20 -12.02 -12.58
C LYS A 42 -0.60 -13.49 -12.70
N GLY A 43 -1.34 -13.87 -13.74
CA GLY A 43 -1.84 -15.23 -13.97
C GLY A 43 -2.80 -15.73 -12.88
N LEU A 44 -3.46 -14.81 -12.17
CA LEU A 44 -4.46 -15.12 -11.15
C LEU A 44 -5.71 -15.80 -11.74
N TYR A 45 -6.21 -15.34 -12.89
CA TYR A 45 -7.37 -15.95 -13.54
C TYR A 45 -7.08 -17.38 -13.98
N LYS A 46 -5.88 -17.65 -14.50
CA LYS A 46 -5.45 -19.00 -14.85
C LYS A 46 -5.44 -19.92 -13.62
N LYS A 47 -4.92 -19.45 -12.49
CA LYS A 47 -4.92 -20.20 -11.22
C LYS A 47 -6.33 -20.40 -10.68
N ALA A 48 -7.20 -19.40 -10.80
CA ALA A 48 -8.61 -19.49 -10.41
C ALA A 48 -9.37 -20.53 -11.26
N ARG A 49 -9.16 -20.54 -12.59
CA ARG A 49 -9.71 -21.55 -13.50
C ARG A 49 -9.19 -22.96 -13.20
N ALA A 50 -7.95 -23.08 -12.73
CA ALA A 50 -7.37 -24.35 -12.27
C ALA A 50 -7.87 -24.79 -10.89
N GLY A 51 -8.68 -23.98 -10.19
CA GLY A 51 -9.18 -24.27 -8.85
C GLY A 51 -8.17 -24.04 -7.72
N GLU A 52 -7.01 -23.45 -8.01
CA GLU A 52 -5.98 -23.13 -7.02
C GLU A 52 -6.37 -21.93 -6.15
N ILE A 53 -7.18 -21.01 -6.70
CA ILE A 53 -7.74 -19.86 -5.98
C ILE A 53 -9.25 -20.04 -5.87
N LYS A 54 -9.73 -20.16 -4.62
CA LYS A 54 -11.15 -20.28 -4.29
C LYS A 54 -11.80 -18.90 -4.18
N GLU A 55 -13.12 -18.85 -4.29
CA GLU A 55 -13.92 -17.61 -4.14
C GLU A 55 -13.46 -16.45 -5.03
N PHE A 56 -13.01 -16.77 -6.25
CA PHE A 56 -12.54 -15.76 -7.20
C PHE A 56 -13.74 -15.15 -7.94
N THR A 57 -13.97 -13.86 -7.75
CA THR A 57 -15.08 -13.11 -8.34
C THR A 57 -15.14 -13.25 -9.86
N GLY A 58 -16.31 -13.60 -10.39
CA GLY A 58 -16.55 -13.84 -11.81
C GLY A 58 -16.15 -15.25 -12.30
N ILE A 59 -15.48 -16.06 -11.48
CA ILE A 59 -15.05 -17.43 -11.82
C ILE A 59 -15.73 -18.46 -10.92
N SER A 60 -15.35 -18.48 -9.64
CA SER A 60 -15.87 -19.41 -8.64
C SER A 60 -16.80 -18.74 -7.62
N ALA A 61 -16.76 -17.41 -7.52
CA ALA A 61 -17.74 -16.58 -6.83
C ALA A 61 -18.48 -15.67 -7.83
N PRO A 62 -19.75 -15.31 -7.60
CA PRO A 62 -20.51 -14.47 -8.53
C PRO A 62 -20.00 -13.02 -8.55
N TYR A 63 -20.33 -12.31 -9.62
CA TYR A 63 -20.31 -10.86 -9.67
C TYR A 63 -21.70 -10.39 -10.11
N GLU A 64 -22.39 -9.66 -9.24
CA GLU A 64 -23.70 -9.11 -9.50
C GLU A 64 -23.55 -7.67 -10.00
N ALA A 65 -23.71 -7.48 -11.32
CA ALA A 65 -23.67 -6.16 -11.93
C ALA A 65 -24.73 -5.24 -11.30
N PRO A 66 -24.43 -3.94 -11.11
CA PRO A 66 -25.39 -2.98 -10.59
C PRO A 66 -26.54 -2.77 -11.57
N VAL A 67 -27.73 -2.48 -11.02
CA VAL A 67 -28.95 -2.27 -11.82
C VAL A 67 -29.02 -0.84 -12.34
N ASP A 68 -28.66 0.14 -11.50
CA ASP A 68 -28.74 1.57 -11.84
C ASP A 68 -27.52 2.33 -11.28
N PRO A 69 -26.31 2.08 -11.81
CA PRO A 69 -25.12 2.83 -11.39
C PRO A 69 -25.16 4.27 -11.93
N GLU A 70 -24.67 5.24 -11.15
CA GLU A 70 -24.55 6.63 -11.60
C GLU A 70 -23.63 6.77 -12.82
N VAL A 71 -22.59 5.94 -12.91
CA VAL A 71 -21.65 5.92 -14.03
C VAL A 71 -21.36 4.49 -14.45
N THR A 72 -21.43 4.21 -15.74
CA THR A 72 -20.88 2.98 -16.34
C THR A 72 -19.74 3.34 -17.28
N VAL A 73 -18.61 2.66 -17.11
CA VAL A 73 -17.38 2.81 -17.91
C VAL A 73 -17.06 1.47 -18.57
N ASN A 74 -17.21 1.39 -19.89
CA ASN A 74 -16.87 0.19 -20.64
C ASN A 74 -15.36 0.19 -20.97
N THR A 75 -14.58 -0.55 -20.19
CA THR A 75 -13.12 -0.59 -20.33
C THR A 75 -12.62 -1.59 -21.38
N ALA A 76 -13.53 -2.32 -22.02
CA ALA A 76 -13.20 -3.13 -23.19
C ALA A 76 -13.11 -2.28 -24.46
N GLU A 77 -13.90 -1.21 -24.54
CA GLU A 77 -13.98 -0.32 -25.72
C GLU A 77 -13.17 0.97 -25.57
N LEU A 78 -12.96 1.42 -24.34
CA LEU A 78 -12.21 2.64 -24.04
C LEU A 78 -10.74 2.34 -23.78
N SER A 79 -9.85 3.24 -24.23
CA SER A 79 -8.48 3.27 -23.74
C SER A 79 -8.42 3.62 -22.25
N LEU A 80 -7.27 3.40 -21.61
CA LEU A 80 -7.07 3.75 -20.21
C LEU A 80 -7.30 5.25 -19.96
N GLU A 81 -6.81 6.11 -20.86
CA GLU A 81 -6.97 7.56 -20.76
C GLU A 81 -8.44 7.95 -20.94
N GLU A 82 -9.14 7.40 -21.93
CA GLU A 82 -10.57 7.67 -22.13
C GLU A 82 -11.42 7.19 -20.96
N SER A 83 -11.08 6.02 -20.39
CA SER A 83 -11.76 5.48 -19.20
C SER A 83 -11.57 6.39 -17.99
N ALA A 84 -10.35 6.91 -17.77
CA ALA A 84 -10.03 7.76 -16.64
C ALA A 84 -10.61 9.19 -16.77
N TYR A 85 -10.77 9.69 -18.00
CA TYR A 85 -11.29 11.03 -18.29
C TYR A 85 -12.73 11.02 -18.84
N ASP A 86 -13.49 9.94 -18.64
CA ASP A 86 -14.89 9.91 -19.04
C ASP A 86 -15.63 11.08 -18.37
N ARG A 87 -16.29 11.91 -19.19
CA ARG A 87 -16.95 13.14 -18.73
C ARG A 87 -18.01 12.86 -17.65
N ARG A 88 -18.57 11.65 -17.60
CA ARG A 88 -19.52 11.22 -16.57
C ARG A 88 -18.84 11.11 -15.19
N LEU A 89 -17.59 10.63 -15.14
CA LEU A 89 -16.78 10.61 -13.91
C LEU A 89 -16.41 12.03 -13.46
N VAL A 90 -15.97 12.87 -14.40
CA VAL A 90 -15.63 14.28 -14.12
C VAL A 90 -16.85 15.08 -13.64
N SER A 91 -18.05 14.75 -14.12
CA SER A 91 -19.30 15.34 -13.63
C SER A 91 -19.71 14.83 -12.25
N CYS A 92 -19.26 13.65 -11.83
CA CYS A 92 -19.47 13.16 -10.46
C CYS A 92 -18.51 13.83 -9.48
N GLU A 93 -17.26 14.08 -9.91
CA GLU A 93 -16.33 14.92 -9.16
C GLU A 93 -16.92 16.32 -8.92
N SER A 94 -17.54 16.96 -9.93
CA SER A 94 -18.16 18.28 -9.76
C SER A 94 -19.32 18.30 -8.74
N ARG A 95 -20.05 17.20 -8.61
CA ARG A 95 -21.15 17.01 -7.62
C ARG A 95 -20.61 16.75 -6.21
N LEU A 96 -19.50 16.02 -6.08
CA LEU A 96 -18.82 15.77 -4.81
C LEU A 96 -17.99 16.98 -4.34
N SER A 97 -17.54 17.83 -5.28
CA SER A 97 -16.62 18.95 -5.04
C SER A 97 -17.27 20.28 -4.64
N SER A 98 -18.59 20.34 -4.41
CA SER A 98 -19.18 21.51 -3.73
C SER A 98 -18.59 21.75 -2.32
N GLY A 99 -17.75 20.82 -1.82
CA GLY A 99 -16.81 21.05 -0.71
C GLY A 99 -15.38 20.49 -0.91
N TRP A 100 -15.00 19.97 -2.09
CA TRP A 100 -13.72 19.29 -2.32
C TRP A 100 -12.96 19.95 -3.47
N LYS A 101 -11.92 20.75 -3.19
CA LYS A 101 -11.07 21.35 -4.25
C LYS A 101 -9.91 20.42 -4.55
N LEU A 102 -9.87 19.85 -5.75
CA LEU A 102 -8.68 19.14 -6.24
C LEU A 102 -7.51 20.13 -6.23
N GLY A 103 -6.58 19.96 -5.30
CA GLY A 103 -5.41 20.82 -5.16
C GLY A 103 -4.65 20.90 -6.48
N GLU A 104 -4.25 22.11 -6.88
CA GLU A 104 -3.44 22.32 -8.08
C GLU A 104 -2.24 21.35 -8.08
N LYS A 105 -1.96 20.73 -9.24
CA LYS A 105 -0.81 19.83 -9.44
C LYS A 105 0.49 20.52 -9.01
N GLN A 106 0.90 20.34 -7.75
CA GLN A 106 2.22 20.76 -7.29
C GLN A 106 3.25 19.80 -7.86
N ARG A 107 3.83 20.16 -9.00
CA ARG A 107 5.09 19.58 -9.46
C ARG A 107 6.19 20.03 -8.48
N TYR A 108 6.53 19.16 -7.54
CA TYR A 108 7.68 19.36 -6.67
C TYR A 108 8.97 19.34 -7.52
N SER A 109 9.58 20.52 -7.67
CA SER A 109 10.90 20.71 -8.30
C SER A 109 11.99 20.05 -7.46
N ARG A 110 12.90 19.31 -8.09
CA ARG A 110 14.04 18.62 -7.44
C ARG A 110 15.01 19.57 -6.69
N ASN A 111 14.90 20.88 -6.89
CA ASN A 111 15.86 21.86 -6.37
C ASN A 111 15.34 22.74 -5.22
N THR A 112 14.15 22.50 -4.70
CA THR A 112 13.67 23.25 -3.53
C THR A 112 14.31 22.68 -2.27
N LYS A 113 15.16 23.44 -1.57
CA LYS A 113 15.52 23.13 -0.18
C LYS A 113 14.23 23.15 0.64
N MET A 114 13.66 21.96 0.87
CA MET A 114 12.43 21.79 1.65
C MET A 114 12.74 22.12 3.11
N PRO A 115 11.88 22.89 3.80
CA PRO A 115 12.10 23.22 5.20
C PRO A 115 12.16 21.94 6.05
N ARG A 116 13.05 21.92 7.05
CA ARG A 116 13.08 20.87 8.07
C ARG A 116 11.78 20.95 8.88
N THR A 117 11.30 19.81 9.40
CA THR A 117 10.10 19.76 10.28
C THR A 117 10.37 20.40 11.66
N GLU A 118 11.58 20.89 11.93
CA GLU A 118 11.87 21.77 13.07
C GLU A 118 10.98 23.02 13.00
N GLY A 119 9.86 23.00 13.73
CA GLY A 119 8.90 24.10 13.83
C GLY A 119 7.56 23.90 13.11
N MET A 120 7.30 22.74 12.49
CA MET A 120 5.95 22.43 12.00
C MET A 120 5.02 22.14 13.18
N LYS A 121 3.95 22.92 13.30
CA LYS A 121 2.89 22.68 14.27
C LYS A 121 2.14 21.41 13.90
N MET A 122 1.98 20.49 14.84
CA MET A 122 1.31 19.21 14.61
C MET A 122 -0.10 19.39 14.01
N GLU A 123 -0.81 20.43 14.44
CA GLU A 123 -2.13 20.79 13.92
C GLU A 123 -2.11 21.15 12.43
N SER A 124 -1.00 21.70 11.91
CA SER A 124 -0.87 22.00 10.49
C SER A 124 -0.66 20.74 9.65
N VAL A 125 0.06 19.76 10.20
CA VAL A 125 0.27 18.45 9.55
C VAL A 125 -1.05 17.69 9.46
N ILE A 126 -1.81 17.65 10.56
CA ILE A 126 -3.13 17.01 10.59
C ILE A 126 -4.12 17.72 9.66
N ARG A 127 -4.12 19.05 9.63
CA ARG A 127 -4.96 19.80 8.68
C ARG A 127 -4.62 19.43 7.23
N ASN A 128 -3.33 19.43 6.87
CA ASN A 128 -2.91 19.05 5.53
C ASN A 128 -3.30 17.61 5.18
N PHE A 129 -3.16 16.67 6.13
CA PHE A 129 -3.60 15.29 5.97
C PHE A 129 -5.12 15.20 5.72
N ASN A 130 -5.94 15.88 6.52
CA ASN A 130 -7.39 15.88 6.37
C ASN A 130 -7.86 16.52 5.05
N GLU A 131 -7.15 17.56 4.57
CA GLU A 131 -7.48 18.24 3.31
C GLU A 131 -7.01 17.47 2.07
N ASN A 132 -5.84 16.83 2.12
CA ASN A 132 -5.18 16.27 0.93
C ASN A 132 -5.09 14.74 0.91
N GLY A 133 -5.39 14.06 2.02
CA GLY A 133 -5.25 12.62 2.18
C GLY A 133 -3.82 12.12 2.36
N PHE A 134 -2.83 13.02 2.50
CA PHE A 134 -1.43 12.68 2.78
C PHE A 134 -0.71 13.77 3.57
N ALA A 135 0.39 13.41 4.23
CA ALA A 135 1.32 14.33 4.87
C ALA A 135 2.76 13.93 4.56
N ILE A 136 3.65 14.93 4.38
CA ILE A 136 5.09 14.71 4.19
C ILE A 136 5.81 15.26 5.41
N LEU A 137 6.59 14.40 6.07
CA LEU A 137 7.36 14.74 7.26
C LEU A 137 8.86 14.76 6.90
N HIS A 138 9.55 15.85 7.19
CA HIS A 138 10.95 16.09 6.83
C HIS A 138 11.89 16.04 8.02
N GLY A 139 12.85 15.11 8.01
CA GLY A 139 13.83 15.05 9.09
C GLY A 139 13.21 14.69 10.44
N VAL A 140 12.19 13.83 10.42
CA VAL A 140 11.65 13.21 11.64
C VAL A 140 12.70 12.34 12.28
N LEU A 141 13.35 11.47 11.49
CA LEU A 141 14.36 10.55 11.98
C LEU A 141 15.70 11.25 12.16
N GLU A 142 16.23 11.22 13.36
CA GLU A 142 17.54 11.80 13.69
C GLU A 142 18.69 11.01 13.04
N PRO A 143 19.86 11.64 12.83
CA PRO A 143 21.03 10.95 12.31
C PRO A 143 21.45 9.72 13.12
N VAL A 144 21.21 9.71 14.44
CA VAL A 144 21.51 8.57 15.31
C VAL A 144 20.61 7.37 14.99
N THR A 145 19.30 7.60 14.87
CA THR A 145 18.29 6.61 14.48
C THR A 145 18.61 6.03 13.11
N LEU A 146 18.92 6.89 12.14
CA LEU A 146 19.32 6.44 10.80
C LEU A 146 20.65 5.67 10.79
N LYS A 147 21.58 5.99 11.69
CA LYS A 147 22.86 5.28 11.81
C LYS A 147 22.64 3.86 12.32
N ALA A 148 21.77 3.67 13.32
CA ALA A 148 21.44 2.34 13.84
C ALA A 148 20.84 1.45 12.75
N VAL A 149 19.83 1.94 12.01
CA VAL A 149 19.23 1.24 10.86
C VAL A 149 20.28 0.84 9.83
N LYS A 150 21.18 1.76 9.47
CA LYS A 150 22.26 1.47 8.52
C LYS A 150 23.19 0.37 9.03
N GLN A 151 23.55 0.39 10.31
CA GLN A 151 24.39 -0.64 10.90
C GLN A 151 23.72 -2.02 10.86
N GLU A 152 22.41 -2.10 11.06
CA GLU A 152 21.66 -3.36 10.93
C GLU A 152 21.60 -3.86 9.48
N CYS A 153 21.41 -2.97 8.51
CA CYS A 153 21.50 -3.33 7.09
C CYS A 153 22.89 -3.84 6.73
N GLU A 154 23.94 -3.20 7.25
CA GLU A 154 25.33 -3.61 7.05
C GLU A 154 25.60 -5.01 7.63
N ALA A 155 25.12 -5.27 8.84
CA ALA A 155 25.20 -6.57 9.49
C ALA A 155 24.46 -7.65 8.69
N LEU A 156 23.22 -7.37 8.25
CA LEU A 156 22.44 -8.28 7.42
C LEU A 156 23.20 -8.67 6.14
N VAL A 157 23.78 -7.71 5.43
CA VAL A 157 24.55 -8.01 4.20
C VAL A 157 25.79 -8.83 4.51
N ALA A 158 26.48 -8.58 5.62
CA ALA A 158 27.63 -9.38 6.04
C ALA A 158 27.24 -10.83 6.38
N GLU A 159 26.12 -11.03 7.09
CA GLU A 159 25.57 -12.36 7.41
C GLU A 159 25.18 -13.12 6.14
N LEU A 160 24.48 -12.46 5.22
CA LEU A 160 24.11 -13.06 3.93
C LEU A 160 25.36 -13.41 3.10
N ALA A 161 26.40 -12.58 3.12
CA ALA A 161 27.65 -12.88 2.42
C ALA A 161 28.32 -14.15 2.97
N LEU A 162 28.39 -14.28 4.30
CA LEU A 162 28.92 -15.48 4.96
C LEU A 162 28.11 -16.73 4.59
N GLN A 163 26.78 -16.62 4.59
CA GLN A 163 25.90 -17.71 4.19
C GLN A 163 26.18 -18.13 2.73
N ARG A 164 26.27 -17.17 1.81
CA ARG A 164 26.53 -17.44 0.39
C ARG A 164 27.91 -18.05 0.15
N CYS A 165 28.91 -17.66 0.93
CA CYS A 165 30.23 -18.30 0.92
C CYS A 165 30.15 -19.75 1.42
N ALA A 166 29.42 -20.02 2.50
CA ALA A 166 29.21 -21.38 3.00
C ALA A 166 28.46 -22.28 2.00
N GLU A 167 27.55 -21.71 1.21
CA GLU A 167 26.87 -22.37 0.10
C GLU A 167 27.75 -22.55 -1.16
N GLY A 168 28.96 -21.99 -1.18
CA GLY A 168 29.84 -22.00 -2.37
C GLY A 168 29.36 -21.11 -3.52
N LYS A 169 28.38 -20.23 -3.27
CA LYS A 169 27.80 -19.31 -4.26
C LYS A 169 28.52 -17.97 -4.35
N LEU A 170 29.35 -17.66 -3.35
CA LEU A 170 30.15 -16.44 -3.28
C LEU A 170 31.58 -16.78 -2.91
N THR A 171 32.55 -16.19 -3.61
CA THR A 171 33.98 -16.51 -3.43
C THR A 171 34.64 -15.74 -2.27
N ASP A 172 34.13 -14.55 -1.94
CA ASP A 172 34.65 -13.67 -0.89
C ASP A 172 33.48 -12.83 -0.34
N THR A 173 33.52 -12.47 0.94
CA THR A 173 32.53 -11.59 1.58
C THR A 173 32.75 -10.10 1.26
N TYR A 174 33.90 -9.73 0.69
CA TYR A 174 34.27 -8.36 0.30
C TYR A 174 34.10 -7.33 1.44
N PRO A 175 34.69 -7.55 2.63
CA PRO A 175 34.41 -6.76 3.83
C PRO A 175 34.71 -5.26 3.67
N ASP A 176 35.71 -4.91 2.86
CA ASP A 176 36.13 -3.52 2.62
C ASP A 176 35.38 -2.83 1.48
N ALA A 177 34.50 -3.56 0.78
CA ALA A 177 33.73 -2.99 -0.32
C ALA A 177 32.53 -2.17 0.20
N PRO A 178 32.11 -1.13 -0.55
CA PRO A 178 30.89 -0.38 -0.26
C PRO A 178 29.66 -1.29 -0.13
N PHE A 179 28.68 -0.86 0.69
CA PHE A 179 27.45 -1.61 0.96
C PHE A 179 26.75 -2.10 -0.31
N GLU A 180 26.57 -1.21 -1.29
CA GLU A 180 25.86 -1.51 -2.54
C GLU A 180 26.62 -2.56 -3.34
N THR A 181 27.95 -2.47 -3.38
CA THR A 181 28.80 -3.46 -4.03
C THR A 181 28.63 -4.82 -3.37
N ARG A 182 28.72 -4.90 -2.04
CA ARG A 182 28.50 -6.17 -1.32
C ARG A 182 27.12 -6.75 -1.59
N LEU A 183 26.07 -5.93 -1.50
CA LEU A 183 24.69 -6.34 -1.75
C LEU A 183 24.48 -6.90 -3.17
N ILE A 184 25.06 -6.24 -4.20
CA ILE A 184 24.98 -6.70 -5.59
C ILE A 184 25.71 -8.03 -5.77
N ARG A 185 26.92 -8.17 -5.20
CA ARG A 185 27.75 -9.38 -5.34
C ARG A 185 27.08 -10.63 -4.78
N LEU A 186 26.19 -10.51 -3.78
CA LEU A 186 25.45 -11.64 -3.22
C LEU A 186 24.67 -12.45 -4.28
N TYR A 187 24.19 -11.78 -5.33
CA TYR A 187 23.25 -12.36 -6.31
C TYR A 187 23.67 -12.18 -7.77
N GLU A 188 24.82 -11.57 -8.04
CA GLU A 188 25.27 -11.26 -9.42
C GLU A 188 25.29 -12.48 -10.34
N ASN A 189 25.75 -13.63 -9.83
CA ASN A 189 25.79 -14.90 -10.58
C ASN A 189 24.51 -15.75 -10.43
N TYR A 190 23.57 -15.32 -9.59
CA TYR A 190 22.33 -16.04 -9.26
C TYR A 190 21.14 -15.06 -9.21
N PRO A 191 20.83 -14.37 -10.32
CA PRO A 191 19.81 -13.31 -10.33
C PRO A 191 18.42 -13.82 -9.96
N ASP A 192 18.10 -15.09 -10.24
CA ASP A 192 16.82 -15.72 -9.89
C ASP A 192 16.65 -15.92 -8.38
N GLU A 193 17.76 -15.91 -7.61
CA GLU A 193 17.73 -16.00 -6.14
C GLU A 193 17.68 -14.62 -5.47
N ASN A 194 17.70 -13.53 -6.24
CA ASN A 194 17.72 -12.17 -5.70
C ASN A 194 16.40 -11.84 -4.98
N PRO A 195 16.42 -11.50 -3.68
CA PRO A 195 15.22 -11.14 -2.94
C PRO A 195 14.62 -9.85 -3.50
N THR A 196 13.40 -9.97 -4.02
CA THR A 196 12.61 -8.80 -4.44
C THR A 196 12.06 -8.00 -3.26
N ILE A 197 11.99 -8.65 -2.09
CA ILE A 197 11.46 -8.12 -0.83
C ILE A 197 12.24 -8.74 0.33
N PHE A 198 12.62 -7.91 1.31
CA PHE A 198 13.05 -8.36 2.64
C PHE A 198 11.94 -8.12 3.66
N ARG A 199 11.67 -9.08 4.56
CA ARG A 199 10.64 -8.99 5.60
C ARG A 199 11.24 -9.27 6.98
N SER A 200 11.16 -10.52 7.44
CA SER A 200 11.65 -10.94 8.76
C SER A 200 13.14 -10.71 8.95
N GLU A 201 13.90 -10.66 7.86
CA GLU A 201 15.34 -10.33 7.87
C GLU A 201 15.63 -8.94 8.44
N LEU A 202 14.62 -8.06 8.47
CA LEU A 202 14.70 -6.69 8.95
C LEU A 202 14.14 -6.51 10.36
N HIS A 203 13.70 -7.58 11.03
CA HIS A 203 13.27 -7.56 12.43
C HIS A 203 14.48 -7.44 13.36
N ARG A 204 15.23 -6.34 13.23
CA ARG A 204 16.48 -6.05 13.93
C ARG A 204 16.34 -4.88 14.88
N GLU A 205 17.15 -4.85 15.93
CA GLU A 205 17.04 -3.89 17.03
C GLU A 205 17.10 -2.44 16.54
N GLY A 206 18.05 -2.11 15.66
CA GLY A 206 18.18 -0.74 15.11
C GLY A 206 16.99 -0.24 14.29
N PHE A 207 16.05 -1.10 13.88
CA PHE A 207 14.80 -0.67 13.23
C PHE A 207 13.71 -0.30 14.26
N PHE A 208 13.80 -0.76 15.50
CA PHE A 208 12.78 -0.55 16.51
C PHE A 208 12.60 0.95 16.84
N ASP A 209 13.69 1.71 16.86
CA ASP A 209 13.65 3.16 17.10
C ASP A 209 12.89 3.93 16.00
N VAL A 210 12.80 3.38 14.78
CA VAL A 210 11.96 3.95 13.72
C VAL A 210 10.49 3.68 14.01
N PHE A 211 10.14 2.47 14.44
CA PHE A 211 8.74 2.11 14.71
C PHE A 211 8.20 2.72 16.00
N ALA A 212 9.05 2.84 17.00
CA ALA A 212 8.74 3.42 18.30
C ALA A 212 9.03 4.93 18.36
N HIS A 213 9.32 5.57 17.21
CA HIS A 213 9.70 6.97 17.18
C HIS A 213 8.58 7.86 17.76
N PRO A 214 8.82 8.65 18.81
CA PRO A 214 7.77 9.39 19.53
C PRO A 214 6.90 10.26 18.62
N THR A 215 7.53 11.03 17.71
CA THR A 215 6.80 11.88 16.75
C THR A 215 5.91 11.09 15.80
N LEU A 216 6.34 9.90 15.37
CA LEU A 216 5.54 9.07 14.46
C LEU A 216 4.36 8.45 15.20
N LEU A 217 4.58 8.01 16.44
CA LEU A 217 3.52 7.48 17.30
C LEU A 217 2.51 8.57 17.70
N GLU A 218 2.96 9.79 18.01
CA GLU A 218 2.06 10.91 18.29
C GLU A 218 1.18 11.23 17.07
N LEU A 219 1.78 11.30 15.88
CA LEU A 219 1.05 11.51 14.63
C LEU A 219 0.05 10.37 14.34
N ALA A 220 0.48 9.12 14.50
CA ALA A 220 -0.39 7.97 14.34
C ALA A 220 -1.54 8.04 15.34
N GLY A 221 -1.28 8.43 16.59
CA GLY A 221 -2.30 8.58 17.63
C GLY A 221 -3.31 9.68 17.32
N LEU A 222 -2.85 10.80 16.75
CA LEU A 222 -3.74 11.90 16.32
C LEU A 222 -4.62 11.53 15.12
N ILE A 223 -4.18 10.59 14.27
CA ILE A 223 -4.91 10.16 13.06
C ILE A 223 -5.81 8.96 13.36
N LEU A 224 -5.32 7.97 14.11
CA LEU A 224 -5.95 6.67 14.32
C LEU A 224 -6.61 6.52 15.69
N GLY A 225 -6.30 7.40 16.64
CA GLY A 225 -6.72 7.28 18.04
C GLY A 225 -5.64 6.68 18.95
N PRO A 226 -5.90 6.60 20.27
CA PRO A 226 -4.89 6.26 21.27
C PRO A 226 -4.38 4.81 21.19
N GLU A 227 -5.16 3.91 20.58
CA GLU A 227 -4.77 2.51 20.40
C GLU A 227 -4.03 2.31 19.07
N ILE A 228 -2.70 2.37 19.14
CA ILE A 228 -1.84 2.13 17.98
C ILE A 228 -1.42 0.66 17.95
N ARG A 229 -1.90 -0.07 16.93
CA ARG A 229 -1.41 -1.43 16.63
C ARG A 229 -0.37 -1.37 15.53
N LEU A 230 0.81 -1.90 15.80
CA LEU A 230 1.86 -2.06 14.80
C LEU A 230 1.57 -3.32 13.98
N TYR A 231 1.58 -3.18 12.66
CA TYR A 231 1.61 -4.31 11.73
C TYR A 231 3.06 -4.57 11.33
N PRO A 232 3.74 -5.59 11.90
CA PRO A 232 5.20 -5.76 11.79
C PRO A 232 5.64 -6.39 10.45
N ASN A 233 4.77 -6.36 9.43
CA ASN A 233 5.08 -6.87 8.11
C ASN A 233 5.45 -5.70 7.19
N TYR A 234 6.70 -5.26 7.30
CA TYR A 234 7.26 -4.23 6.45
C TYR A 234 8.20 -4.85 5.41
N SER A 235 8.32 -4.16 4.29
CA SER A 235 9.08 -4.61 3.13
C SER A 235 10.05 -3.52 2.71
N VAL A 236 11.35 -3.81 2.70
CA VAL A 236 12.31 -2.96 1.99
C VAL A 236 12.40 -3.45 0.55
N ARG A 237 12.20 -2.52 -0.39
CA ARG A 237 12.31 -2.78 -1.83
C ARG A 237 13.55 -2.05 -2.37
N PRO A 238 14.71 -2.70 -2.46
CA PRO A 238 15.89 -2.07 -3.03
C PRO A 238 15.62 -1.67 -4.49
N LYS A 239 16.05 -0.45 -4.87
CA LYS A 239 15.96 0.06 -6.25
C LYS A 239 17.37 0.38 -6.74
N LEU A 240 17.97 -0.56 -7.47
CA LEU A 240 19.26 -0.37 -8.12
C LEU A 240 19.11 0.51 -9.37
N PRO A 241 20.12 1.33 -9.74
CA PRO A 241 20.05 2.23 -10.91
C PRO A 241 19.70 1.53 -12.24
N GLU A 242 20.10 0.26 -12.38
CA GLU A 242 19.97 -0.55 -13.60
C GLU A 242 18.59 -1.22 -13.71
N ASN A 243 17.84 -1.29 -12.60
CA ASN A 243 16.50 -1.86 -12.60
C ASN A 243 15.53 -0.88 -13.26
N LYS A 244 14.89 -1.30 -14.36
CA LYS A 244 13.76 -0.57 -14.95
C LYS A 244 12.76 -0.26 -13.85
N ARG A 245 12.31 1.00 -13.79
CA ARG A 245 11.30 1.41 -12.80
C ARG A 245 10.07 0.53 -12.98
N THR A 246 9.68 -0.14 -11.90
CA THR A 246 8.39 -0.82 -11.84
C THR A 246 7.32 0.25 -11.98
N GLU A 247 6.61 0.25 -13.11
CA GLU A 247 5.38 1.03 -13.23
C GLU A 247 4.31 0.28 -12.48
N VAL A 248 3.85 0.90 -11.39
CA VAL A 248 2.69 0.43 -10.66
C VAL A 248 1.58 1.41 -11.00
N LEU A 249 0.58 0.91 -11.74
CA LEU A 249 -0.60 1.71 -12.06
C LEU A 249 -1.26 2.19 -10.77
N TRP A 250 -2.02 3.27 -10.89
CA TRP A 250 -2.80 3.77 -9.78
C TRP A 250 -3.71 2.65 -9.23
N HIS A 251 -3.58 2.38 -7.94
CA HIS A 251 -4.37 1.40 -7.20
C HIS A 251 -4.42 1.85 -5.74
N GLN A 252 -5.24 1.17 -4.96
CA GLN A 252 -5.34 1.38 -3.53
C GLN A 252 -5.12 0.05 -2.80
N ASP A 253 -4.39 0.12 -1.69
CA ASP A 253 -4.17 -0.98 -0.77
C ASP A 253 -5.18 -0.92 0.40
N ALA A 254 -5.55 -2.10 0.92
CA ALA A 254 -6.55 -2.41 1.97
C ALA A 254 -8.02 -2.57 1.48
N GLY A 255 -8.58 -3.76 1.74
CA GLY A 255 -9.99 -4.12 1.53
C GLY A 255 -10.79 -4.10 2.84
N TYR A 256 -12.05 -3.65 2.85
CA TYR A 256 -12.97 -3.86 3.98
C TYR A 256 -13.80 -5.11 3.72
N THR A 257 -13.80 -6.05 4.67
CA THR A 257 -14.87 -7.03 4.85
C THR A 257 -14.86 -7.58 6.28
N SER A 258 -15.61 -6.97 7.20
CA SER A 258 -16.28 -7.72 8.28
C SER A 258 -17.44 -6.90 8.84
N LYS A 259 -18.54 -7.58 9.22
CA LYS A 259 -19.74 -6.98 9.79
C LYS A 259 -19.54 -6.48 11.23
N GLU A 260 -18.42 -6.86 11.87
CA GLU A 260 -18.13 -6.53 13.26
C GLU A 260 -17.21 -5.31 13.44
N ALA A 261 -16.67 -4.72 12.36
CA ALA A 261 -15.73 -3.61 12.45
C ALA A 261 -16.34 -2.31 13.03
N ASP A 262 -17.68 -2.19 13.05
CA ASP A 262 -18.41 -1.03 13.56
C ASP A 262 -18.78 -1.13 15.05
N VAL A 263 -18.50 -2.25 15.74
CA VAL A 263 -18.80 -2.39 17.18
C VAL A 263 -17.57 -2.01 18.02
N LEU A 264 -17.15 -0.75 17.93
CA LEU A 264 -16.26 -0.13 18.91
C LEU A 264 -16.96 1.09 19.51
N ALA A 265 -18.12 0.85 20.09
CA ALA A 265 -18.77 1.71 21.06
C ALA A 265 -19.74 0.84 21.85
N ASP A 266 -19.25 0.24 22.93
CA ASP A 266 -19.86 0.34 24.25
C ASP A 266 -19.02 -0.48 25.25
N ASP A 267 -18.82 0.12 26.43
CA ASP A 267 -18.04 -0.40 27.55
C ASP A 267 -18.42 -1.85 27.91
N GLU A 268 -17.53 -2.80 27.63
CA GLU A 268 -17.30 -4.10 28.33
C GLU A 268 -16.75 -5.15 27.35
N CYS A 269 -15.42 -5.26 27.20
CA CYS A 269 -14.73 -6.57 27.14
C CYS A 269 -13.20 -6.39 27.16
N LEU A 270 -12.65 -6.18 28.35
CA LEU A 270 -11.39 -6.84 28.70
C LEU A 270 -11.70 -8.34 28.84
N ASP A 271 -10.73 -9.19 28.46
CA ASP A 271 -10.73 -10.65 28.54
C ASP A 271 -11.57 -11.42 27.51
N THR A 272 -10.93 -11.82 26.41
CA THR A 272 -10.81 -13.24 26.03
C THR A 272 -9.84 -13.40 24.85
N PHE A 273 -8.54 -13.45 25.16
CA PHE A 273 -7.62 -14.27 24.37
C PHE A 273 -7.96 -15.72 24.69
N SER A 274 -8.52 -16.46 23.72
CA SER A 274 -8.50 -17.92 23.77
C SER A 274 -7.83 -18.45 22.50
N ALA A 275 -6.89 -19.36 22.76
CA ALA A 275 -5.97 -19.96 21.83
C ALA A 275 -6.67 -20.85 20.79
N GLY A 276 -6.22 -20.74 19.54
CA GLY A 276 -6.15 -21.83 18.56
C GLY A 276 -7.47 -22.34 17.98
N GLN A 277 -7.52 -22.48 16.65
CA GLN A 277 -7.62 -23.80 16.01
C GLN A 277 -7.61 -23.69 14.47
N ARG A 278 -6.59 -24.36 13.91
CA ARG A 278 -6.49 -25.03 12.58
C ARG A 278 -6.53 -24.22 11.29
#